data_AF-Q2JIY1-F1
#
_entry.id   AF-Q2JIY1-F1
#
_cell.length_a   1.000
_cell.length_b   1.000
_cell.length_c   1.000
_cell.angle_alpha   90.00
_cell.angle_beta   90.00
_cell.angle_gamma   90.00
#
_symmetry.space_group_name_H-M   'P 1'
#
loop_
_entity.id
_entity.type
_entity.pdbx_description
1 polymer ?
#
loop_
_entity_poly.entity_id
_entity_poly.type
_entity_poly.pdbx_seq_one_letter_code
_entity_poly.pdbx_strand_id
1 'polypeptide(L)'
;MSKPSFAVIGLAVMGENLALNVERNGFPVAVYNRTSSKTDQFMRERAQGKRITPAYSLPELVQLMERPRKFLIMVKAGAPVDAVIDELKPLLDPGDIIIDGGNSLYTDTDRRAEALAPTGIHFVGMGVSGGEEGALNGPSLMPGCSPEAYQQLEPILAKIAAQVPDGPCVTYLGPKGGGHYVKMVHNGIEYGDMQLIAEVYDLMRRALKLSASQMQEIFQAWNETELESFLIEITAKIFQTLDPETGKPLVDLILDKAGQKGTGLWTVKDALDLGVPVPTIEAAVQARILSSMKEERVAASAQLKGPDATFAGDPDCFIQDLRAALYCSKICSYAQGMALLKRATVAHGYVYTFSEIPRIWKGGCIIRARFLGEIQSAYKRDPELVNLLLDEEFEQAIRERQGSWRRVVSTAAALGIPIPAISASLAYYDSYRTANLPQNLTQAQRDFFGAHTFERIDRPGVFHHEWNACCR
;
A
#
# COMPACT_ATOMS: atom_id res chain seq x y z
N MET A 1 -31.00 -4.39 -27.37
CA MET A 1 -29.66 -4.21 -26.77
C MET A 1 -29.51 -5.25 -25.67
N SER A 2 -28.32 -5.85 -25.50
CA SER A 2 -28.10 -6.77 -24.38
C SER A 2 -28.25 -6.02 -23.05
N LYS A 3 -28.95 -6.63 -22.09
CA LYS A 3 -29.10 -6.04 -20.76
C LYS A 3 -27.75 -6.04 -20.03
N PRO A 4 -27.44 -5.03 -19.20
CA PRO A 4 -26.24 -5.04 -18.39
C PRO A 4 -26.32 -6.13 -17.32
N SER A 5 -25.22 -6.83 -17.05
CA SER A 5 -25.10 -7.74 -15.90
C SER A 5 -24.13 -7.20 -14.83
N PHE A 6 -23.52 -6.04 -15.09
CA PHE A 6 -22.62 -5.33 -14.19
C PHE A 6 -23.13 -3.92 -13.94
N ALA A 7 -23.11 -3.49 -12.68
CA ALA A 7 -23.51 -2.16 -12.27
C ALA A 7 -22.45 -1.47 -11.43
N VAL A 8 -22.38 -0.14 -11.53
CA VAL A 8 -21.55 0.70 -10.65
C VAL A 8 -22.44 1.61 -9.83
N ILE A 9 -22.33 1.50 -8.50
CA ILE A 9 -23.01 2.32 -7.51
C ILE A 9 -22.01 3.30 -6.89
N GLY A 10 -22.22 4.59 -7.13
CA GLY A 10 -21.31 5.66 -6.70
C GLY A 10 -20.50 6.20 -7.88
N LEU A 11 -20.81 7.44 -8.28
CA LEU A 11 -20.24 8.11 -9.45
C LEU A 11 -19.36 9.29 -9.04
N ALA A 12 -18.40 9.03 -8.16
CA ALA A 12 -17.20 9.86 -8.06
C ALA A 12 -16.22 9.49 -9.18
N VAL A 13 -15.11 10.22 -9.33
CA VAL A 13 -14.15 10.01 -10.44
C VAL A 13 -13.72 8.54 -10.60
N MET A 14 -13.44 7.84 -9.50
CA MET A 14 -13.10 6.41 -9.54
C MET A 14 -14.24 5.54 -10.10
N GLY A 15 -15.48 5.75 -9.66
CA GLY A 15 -16.63 4.97 -10.11
C GLY A 15 -17.00 5.25 -11.57
N GLU A 16 -16.96 6.52 -11.98
CA GLU A 16 -17.13 6.90 -13.39
C GLU A 16 -16.08 6.23 -14.28
N ASN A 17 -14.81 6.29 -13.87
CA ASN A 17 -13.71 5.73 -14.65
C ASN A 17 -13.79 4.21 -14.75
N LEU A 18 -14.19 3.51 -13.67
CA LEU A 18 -14.42 2.06 -13.72
C LEU A 18 -15.63 1.70 -14.60
N ALA A 19 -16.72 2.47 -14.55
CA ALA A 19 -17.86 2.25 -15.43
C ALA A 19 -17.47 2.38 -16.91
N LEU A 20 -16.69 3.42 -17.24
CA LEU A 20 -16.13 3.62 -18.58
C LEU A 20 -15.16 2.50 -18.99
N ASN A 21 -14.34 2.01 -18.06
CA ASN A 21 -13.38 0.94 -18.31
C ASN A 21 -14.08 -0.41 -18.56
N VAL A 22 -15.13 -0.71 -17.80
CA VAL A 22 -15.96 -1.91 -18.03
C VAL A 22 -16.66 -1.81 -19.39
N GLU A 23 -17.23 -0.65 -19.73
CA GLU A 23 -17.96 -0.45 -20.99
C GLU A 23 -17.08 -0.59 -22.23
N ARG A 24 -15.92 0.08 -22.24
CA ARG A 24 -14.97 0.01 -23.38
C ARG A 24 -14.42 -1.41 -23.58
N ASN A 25 -14.42 -2.24 -22.54
CA ASN A 25 -13.98 -3.64 -22.59
C ASN A 25 -15.07 -4.64 -22.99
N GLY A 26 -16.21 -4.13 -23.48
CA GLY A 26 -17.22 -4.97 -24.13
C GLY A 26 -18.49 -5.19 -23.33
N PHE A 27 -18.55 -4.78 -22.07
CA PHE A 27 -19.65 -5.11 -21.16
C PHE A 27 -20.61 -3.93 -20.97
N PRO A 28 -21.91 -4.06 -21.28
CA PRO A 28 -22.88 -3.03 -20.94
C PRO A 28 -22.94 -2.80 -19.42
N VAL A 29 -23.04 -1.55 -18.99
CA VAL A 29 -23.00 -1.16 -17.57
C VAL A 29 -24.27 -0.43 -17.16
N ALA A 30 -24.84 -0.78 -16.02
CA ALA A 30 -25.84 0.07 -15.38
C ALA A 30 -25.17 0.97 -14.33
N VAL A 31 -25.60 2.21 -14.18
CA VAL A 31 -25.01 3.14 -13.20
C VAL A 31 -26.05 3.76 -12.30
N TYR A 32 -25.70 3.93 -11.03
CA TYR A 32 -26.53 4.60 -10.04
C TYR A 32 -25.68 5.43 -9.10
N ASN A 33 -26.21 6.58 -8.70
CA ASN A 33 -25.65 7.38 -7.62
C ASN A 33 -26.79 7.97 -6.77
N ARG A 34 -26.61 7.98 -5.45
CA ARG A 34 -27.61 8.50 -4.51
C ARG A 34 -28.08 9.92 -4.85
N THR A 35 -27.16 10.77 -5.28
CA THR A 35 -27.47 12.11 -5.81
C THR A 35 -27.64 12.02 -7.32
N SER A 36 -28.88 12.14 -7.80
CA SER A 36 -29.25 11.99 -9.22
C SER A 36 -28.47 12.90 -10.15
N SER A 37 -28.20 14.15 -9.74
CA SER A 37 -27.45 15.10 -10.56
C SER A 37 -26.05 14.64 -10.94
N LYS A 38 -25.42 13.73 -10.16
CA LYS A 38 -24.15 13.09 -10.53
C LYS A 38 -24.32 12.09 -11.66
N THR A 39 -25.40 11.30 -11.64
CA THR A 39 -25.76 10.42 -12.76
C THR A 39 -26.03 11.24 -14.02
N ASP A 40 -26.84 12.30 -13.92
CA ASP A 40 -27.16 13.17 -15.06
C ASP A 40 -25.91 13.83 -15.64
N GLN A 41 -25.03 14.33 -14.77
CA GLN A 41 -23.75 14.92 -15.16
C GLN A 41 -22.87 13.90 -15.91
N PHE A 42 -22.68 12.71 -15.34
CA PHE A 42 -21.88 11.65 -15.97
C PHE A 42 -22.44 11.22 -17.33
N MET A 43 -23.76 11.03 -17.41
CA MET A 43 -24.43 10.66 -18.66
C MET A 43 -24.29 11.74 -19.74
N ARG A 44 -24.40 13.01 -19.34
CA ARG A 44 -24.26 14.15 -20.24
C ARG A 44 -22.81 14.41 -20.65
N GLU A 45 -21.82 14.19 -19.80
CA GLU A 45 -20.45 14.66 -20.08
C GLU A 45 -19.53 13.54 -20.57
N ARG A 46 -19.65 12.32 -20.02
CA ARG A 46 -18.65 11.26 -20.21
C ARG A 46 -19.21 9.97 -20.78
N ALA A 47 -20.49 9.68 -20.58
CA ALA A 47 -21.12 8.45 -21.05
C ALA A 47 -21.94 8.59 -22.35
N GLN A 48 -21.89 9.74 -23.02
CA GLN A 48 -22.60 9.95 -24.28
C GLN A 48 -22.26 8.88 -25.34
N GLY A 49 -23.28 8.25 -25.92
CA GLY A 49 -23.12 7.23 -26.96
C GLY A 49 -22.53 5.90 -26.49
N LYS A 50 -22.30 5.72 -25.19
CA LYS A 50 -21.77 4.48 -24.61
C LYS A 50 -22.89 3.53 -24.21
N ARG A 51 -22.57 2.24 -24.06
CA ARG A 51 -23.53 1.23 -23.56
C ARG A 51 -23.65 1.29 -22.03
N ILE A 52 -23.97 2.48 -21.53
CA ILE A 52 -24.18 2.76 -20.11
C ILE A 52 -25.63 3.18 -19.91
N THR A 53 -26.33 2.52 -19.00
CA THR A 53 -27.74 2.79 -18.70
C THR A 53 -27.87 3.41 -17.30
N PRO A 54 -28.43 4.62 -17.16
CA PRO A 54 -28.64 5.22 -15.85
C PRO A 54 -29.84 4.59 -15.14
N ALA A 55 -29.74 4.48 -13.82
CA ALA A 55 -30.86 4.24 -12.92
C ALA A 55 -30.93 5.36 -11.88
N TYR A 56 -32.13 5.64 -11.38
CA TYR A 56 -32.42 6.69 -10.40
C TYR A 56 -32.89 6.14 -9.06
N SER A 57 -33.00 4.82 -8.93
CA SER A 57 -33.20 4.12 -7.66
C SER A 57 -32.54 2.73 -7.69
N LEU A 58 -32.24 2.15 -6.53
CA LEU A 58 -31.72 0.77 -6.45
C LEU A 58 -32.70 -0.28 -7.00
N PRO A 59 -34.03 -0.20 -6.74
CA PRO A 59 -34.99 -1.10 -7.38
C PRO A 59 -34.98 -1.02 -8.92
N GLU A 60 -34.91 0.19 -9.48
CA GLU A 60 -34.78 0.38 -10.93
C GLU A 60 -33.47 -0.24 -11.45
N LEU A 61 -32.36 -0.03 -10.75
CA LEU A 61 -31.06 -0.61 -11.12
C LEU A 61 -31.13 -2.13 -11.20
N VAL A 62 -31.73 -2.79 -10.21
CA VAL A 62 -31.88 -4.25 -10.15
C VAL A 62 -32.77 -4.78 -11.29
N GLN A 63 -33.83 -4.05 -11.66
CA GLN A 63 -34.75 -4.43 -12.75
C GLN A 63 -34.12 -4.31 -14.15
N LEU A 64 -33.20 -3.36 -14.33
CA LEU A 64 -32.47 -3.18 -15.59
C LEU A 64 -31.49 -4.33 -15.89
N MET A 65 -31.06 -5.05 -14.85
CA MET A 65 -29.96 -6.00 -14.94
C MET A 65 -30.35 -7.44 -15.27
N GLU A 66 -29.46 -8.14 -15.97
CA GLU A 66 -29.54 -9.58 -16.20
C GLU A 66 -28.85 -10.37 -15.06
N ARG A 67 -29.42 -11.53 -14.70
CA ARG A 67 -28.88 -12.42 -13.66
C ARG A 67 -27.76 -13.32 -14.21
N PRO A 68 -26.78 -13.73 -13.40
CA PRO A 68 -26.51 -13.27 -12.03
C PRO A 68 -25.94 -11.83 -12.04
N ARG A 69 -26.52 -10.97 -11.21
CA ARG A 69 -26.25 -9.53 -11.18
C ARG A 69 -24.97 -9.24 -10.39
N LYS A 70 -24.18 -8.26 -10.85
CA LYS A 70 -22.89 -7.90 -10.24
C LYS A 70 -22.89 -6.40 -9.91
N PHE A 71 -22.88 -6.04 -8.63
CA PHE A 71 -22.96 -4.65 -8.17
C PHE A 71 -21.62 -4.19 -7.59
N LEU A 72 -20.90 -3.34 -8.31
CA LEU A 72 -19.70 -2.68 -7.81
C LEU A 72 -20.05 -1.41 -7.04
N ILE A 73 -19.78 -1.39 -5.75
CA ILE A 73 -19.95 -0.26 -4.85
C ILE A 73 -18.65 0.55 -4.80
N MET A 74 -18.72 1.81 -5.24
CA MET A 74 -17.63 2.80 -5.25
C MET A 74 -18.02 4.04 -4.43
N VAL A 75 -18.42 3.83 -3.18
CA VAL A 75 -18.80 4.91 -2.24
C VAL A 75 -17.75 5.07 -1.14
N LYS A 76 -17.95 6.06 -0.26
CA LYS A 76 -17.07 6.26 0.90
C LYS A 76 -17.14 5.03 1.81
N ALA A 77 -15.98 4.51 2.23
CA ALA A 77 -15.87 3.36 3.12
C ALA A 77 -16.59 3.58 4.48
N GLY A 78 -16.92 2.48 5.15
CA GLY A 78 -17.67 2.43 6.40
C GLY A 78 -19.19 2.44 6.18
N ALA A 79 -19.93 3.14 7.04
CA ALA A 79 -21.40 3.15 7.06
C ALA A 79 -22.10 3.39 5.71
N PRO A 80 -21.58 4.22 4.78
CA PRO A 80 -22.22 4.37 3.47
C PRO A 80 -22.23 3.09 2.61
N VAL A 81 -21.23 2.22 2.75
CA VAL A 81 -21.22 0.90 2.08
C VAL A 81 -22.29 0.01 2.69
N ASP A 82 -22.39 -0.03 4.02
CA ASP A 82 -23.40 -0.83 4.73
C ASP A 82 -24.82 -0.42 4.37
N ALA A 83 -25.09 0.89 4.29
CA ALA A 83 -26.39 1.39 3.86
C ALA A 83 -26.78 0.90 2.45
N VAL A 84 -25.85 0.91 1.49
CA VAL A 84 -26.11 0.39 0.14
C VAL A 84 -26.36 -1.12 0.17
N ILE A 85 -25.60 -1.87 0.96
CA ILE A 85 -25.78 -3.32 1.12
C ILE A 85 -27.17 -3.63 1.69
N ASP A 86 -27.59 -2.91 2.73
CA ASP A 86 -28.88 -3.11 3.39
C ASP A 86 -30.06 -2.79 2.46
N GLU A 87 -29.94 -1.77 1.61
CA GLU A 87 -30.95 -1.43 0.60
C GLU A 87 -30.99 -2.43 -0.57
N LEU A 88 -29.83 -2.97 -0.98
CA LEU A 88 -29.74 -3.98 -2.05
C LEU A 88 -30.28 -5.33 -1.59
N LYS A 89 -29.92 -5.78 -0.38
CA LYS A 89 -30.20 -7.11 0.15
C LYS A 89 -31.64 -7.62 -0.09
N PRO A 90 -32.73 -6.87 0.17
CA PRO A 90 -34.09 -7.35 -0.07
C PRO A 90 -34.49 -7.43 -1.56
N LEU A 91 -33.67 -6.89 -2.47
CA LEU A 91 -33.93 -6.84 -3.91
C LEU A 91 -33.18 -7.93 -4.69
N LEU A 92 -32.20 -8.59 -4.07
CA LEU A 92 -31.30 -9.53 -4.73
C LEU A 92 -31.77 -10.99 -4.58
N ASP A 93 -31.33 -11.81 -5.51
CA ASP A 93 -31.58 -13.26 -5.52
C ASP A 93 -30.30 -14.04 -5.14
N PRO A 94 -30.42 -15.29 -4.66
CA PRO A 94 -29.26 -16.16 -4.48
C PRO A 94 -28.43 -16.27 -5.76
N GLY A 95 -27.11 -16.15 -5.63
CA GLY A 95 -26.15 -16.12 -6.75
C GLY A 95 -25.80 -14.71 -7.26
N ASP A 96 -26.55 -13.67 -6.88
CA ASP A 96 -26.14 -12.28 -7.15
C ASP A 96 -24.89 -11.91 -6.33
N ILE A 97 -24.12 -10.95 -6.85
CA ILE A 97 -22.79 -10.58 -6.33
C ILE A 97 -22.76 -9.10 -5.97
N ILE A 98 -22.40 -8.79 -4.73
CA ILE A 98 -22.05 -7.45 -4.29
C ILE A 98 -20.53 -7.35 -4.16
N ILE A 99 -19.94 -6.33 -4.78
CA ILE A 99 -18.51 -6.06 -4.81
C ILE A 99 -18.28 -4.71 -4.14
N ASP A 100 -17.60 -4.68 -3.00
CA ASP A 100 -17.08 -3.45 -2.43
C ASP A 100 -15.71 -3.16 -3.06
N GLY A 101 -15.65 -2.15 -3.93
CA GLY A 101 -14.42 -1.71 -4.60
C GLY A 101 -13.69 -0.56 -3.89
N GLY A 102 -14.16 -0.17 -2.70
CA GLY A 102 -13.60 0.92 -1.91
C GLY A 102 -12.27 0.58 -1.26
N ASN A 103 -11.74 1.53 -0.47
CA ASN A 103 -10.68 1.24 0.49
C ASN A 103 -11.31 0.92 1.85
N SER A 104 -12.05 -0.18 1.93
CA SER A 104 -12.67 -0.66 3.17
C SER A 104 -11.67 -1.40 4.05
N LEU A 105 -11.88 -1.39 5.36
CA LEU A 105 -11.11 -2.21 6.29
C LEU A 105 -11.48 -3.69 6.08
N TYR A 106 -10.50 -4.59 6.15
CA TYR A 106 -10.72 -6.01 5.89
C TYR A 106 -11.71 -6.65 6.88
N THR A 107 -11.74 -6.20 8.14
CA THR A 107 -12.68 -6.70 9.16
C THR A 107 -14.14 -6.34 8.84
N ASP A 108 -14.38 -5.19 8.22
CA ASP A 108 -15.72 -4.85 7.71
C ASP A 108 -16.13 -5.81 6.59
N THR A 109 -15.16 -6.23 5.76
CA THR A 109 -15.40 -7.18 4.67
C THR A 109 -15.72 -8.56 5.21
N ASP A 110 -14.97 -9.03 6.21
CA ASP A 110 -15.22 -10.31 6.88
C ASP A 110 -16.64 -10.33 7.47
N ARG A 111 -17.00 -9.28 8.23
CA ARG A 111 -18.35 -9.12 8.80
C ARG A 111 -19.45 -9.10 7.74
N ARG A 112 -19.26 -8.35 6.64
CA ARG A 112 -20.23 -8.26 5.53
C ARG A 112 -20.39 -9.62 4.82
N ALA A 113 -19.29 -10.30 4.54
CA ALA A 113 -19.31 -11.63 3.93
C ALA A 113 -20.05 -12.64 4.79
N GLU A 114 -19.81 -12.66 6.10
CA GLU A 114 -20.51 -13.53 7.05
C GLU A 114 -22.00 -13.23 7.15
N ALA A 115 -22.37 -11.94 7.16
CA ALA A 115 -23.78 -11.52 7.25
C ALA A 115 -24.61 -11.83 5.98
N LEU A 116 -23.96 -11.92 4.81
CA LEU A 116 -24.60 -12.21 3.53
C LEU A 116 -24.59 -13.71 3.17
N ALA A 117 -23.69 -14.50 3.75
CA ALA A 117 -23.58 -15.93 3.44
C ALA A 117 -24.91 -16.72 3.55
N PRO A 118 -25.77 -16.53 4.59
CA PRO A 118 -27.02 -17.27 4.70
C PRO A 118 -28.08 -16.94 3.64
N THR A 119 -27.95 -15.81 2.94
CA THR A 119 -28.90 -15.41 1.88
C THR A 119 -28.53 -15.97 0.51
N GLY A 120 -27.36 -16.60 0.37
CA GLY A 120 -26.82 -17.03 -0.92
C GLY A 120 -26.34 -15.88 -1.81
N ILE A 121 -26.24 -14.66 -1.30
CA ILE A 121 -25.65 -13.52 -2.01
C ILE A 121 -24.14 -13.58 -1.80
N HIS A 122 -23.37 -13.51 -2.88
CA HIS A 122 -21.91 -13.46 -2.78
C HIS A 122 -21.44 -12.05 -2.44
N PHE A 123 -20.49 -11.95 -1.51
CA PHE A 123 -19.82 -10.69 -1.20
C PHE A 123 -18.35 -10.76 -1.60
N VAL A 124 -17.86 -9.70 -2.21
CA VAL A 124 -16.47 -9.57 -2.68
C VAL A 124 -15.89 -8.28 -2.14
N GLY A 125 -14.84 -8.37 -1.32
CA GLY A 125 -13.99 -7.23 -1.00
C GLY A 125 -12.88 -7.12 -2.02
N MET A 126 -12.90 -6.09 -2.86
CA MET A 126 -11.96 -5.94 -3.95
C MET A 126 -11.18 -4.65 -3.84
N GLY A 127 -9.91 -4.76 -3.45
CA GLY A 127 -9.02 -3.60 -3.53
C GLY A 127 -8.81 -3.16 -4.97
N VAL A 128 -8.96 -1.85 -5.23
CA VAL A 128 -8.69 -1.24 -6.55
C VAL A 128 -7.56 -0.22 -6.41
N SER A 129 -6.44 -0.42 -7.11
CA SER A 129 -5.28 0.50 -7.10
C SER A 129 -4.99 1.06 -8.48
N GLY A 130 -4.51 2.31 -8.54
CA GLY A 130 -4.15 3.00 -9.79
C GLY A 130 -4.56 4.47 -9.93
N GLY A 131 -5.26 5.00 -8.93
CA GLY A 131 -5.79 6.36 -8.98
C GLY A 131 -6.81 6.53 -10.10
N GLU A 132 -7.09 7.78 -10.46
CA GLU A 132 -8.10 8.13 -11.45
C GLU A 132 -7.76 7.56 -12.83
N GLU A 133 -6.52 7.74 -13.27
CA GLU A 133 -6.06 7.24 -14.57
C GLU A 133 -6.05 5.71 -14.62
N GLY A 134 -5.55 5.04 -13.58
CA GLY A 134 -5.56 3.58 -13.51
C GLY A 134 -6.97 3.00 -13.51
N ALA A 135 -7.92 3.61 -12.79
CA ALA A 135 -9.32 3.18 -12.84
C ALA A 135 -9.89 3.21 -14.26
N LEU A 136 -9.52 4.23 -15.05
CA LEU A 136 -9.98 4.38 -16.43
C LEU A 136 -9.27 3.40 -17.36
N ASN A 137 -7.95 3.24 -17.21
CA ASN A 137 -7.09 2.62 -18.20
C ASN A 137 -6.67 1.17 -17.91
N GLY A 138 -6.76 0.75 -16.66
CA GLY A 138 -6.30 -0.56 -16.21
C GLY A 138 -5.79 -0.47 -14.78
N PRO A 139 -6.61 -0.77 -13.75
CA PRO A 139 -6.15 -0.79 -12.38
C PRO A 139 -5.53 -2.15 -12.04
N SER A 140 -4.86 -2.21 -10.89
CA SER A 140 -4.63 -3.48 -10.20
C SER A 140 -5.85 -3.82 -9.35
N LEU A 141 -6.35 -5.05 -9.46
CA LEU A 141 -7.56 -5.53 -8.80
C LEU A 141 -7.23 -6.69 -7.86
N MET A 142 -7.72 -6.58 -6.62
CA MET A 142 -7.36 -7.48 -5.51
C MET A 142 -8.63 -8.09 -4.90
N PRO A 143 -9.38 -8.96 -5.61
CA PRO A 143 -10.61 -9.56 -5.08
C PRO A 143 -10.33 -10.67 -4.04
N GLY A 144 -10.93 -10.52 -2.86
CA GLY A 144 -11.11 -11.58 -1.87
C GLY A 144 -12.59 -11.96 -1.78
N CYS A 145 -12.89 -13.25 -1.95
CA CYS A 145 -14.26 -13.77 -2.02
C CYS A 145 -14.30 -15.30 -2.03
N SER A 146 -15.47 -15.90 -2.29
CA SER A 146 -15.53 -17.34 -2.58
C SER A 146 -15.03 -17.64 -4.00
N PRO A 147 -14.49 -18.86 -4.27
CA PRO A 147 -14.05 -19.25 -5.61
C PRO A 147 -15.15 -19.12 -6.68
N GLU A 148 -16.40 -19.43 -6.32
CA GLU A 148 -17.56 -19.35 -7.21
C GLU A 148 -17.86 -17.91 -7.63
N ALA A 149 -17.73 -16.97 -6.70
CA ALA A 149 -17.89 -15.54 -6.99
C ALA A 149 -16.76 -15.04 -7.90
N TYR A 150 -15.52 -15.44 -7.63
CA TYR A 150 -14.38 -15.07 -8.46
C TYR A 150 -14.52 -15.60 -9.90
N GLN A 151 -14.91 -16.86 -10.08
CA GLN A 151 -15.10 -17.46 -11.40
C GLN A 151 -16.10 -16.69 -12.28
N GLN A 152 -17.15 -16.13 -11.67
CA GLN A 152 -18.13 -15.30 -12.38
C GLN A 152 -17.63 -13.89 -12.70
N LEU A 153 -16.68 -13.36 -11.92
CA LEU A 153 -16.14 -12.01 -12.07
C LEU A 153 -14.90 -11.97 -12.98
N GLU A 154 -14.09 -13.03 -12.97
CA GLU A 154 -12.81 -13.11 -13.66
C GLU A 154 -12.87 -12.65 -15.13
N PRO A 155 -13.86 -13.05 -15.96
CA PRO A 155 -13.91 -12.61 -17.36
C PRO A 155 -14.03 -11.08 -17.54
N ILE A 156 -14.65 -10.39 -16.58
CA ILE A 156 -14.76 -8.93 -16.57
C ILE A 156 -13.48 -8.33 -15.97
N LEU A 157 -13.09 -8.79 -14.78
CA LEU A 157 -11.95 -8.23 -14.05
C LEU A 157 -10.64 -8.35 -14.84
N ALA A 158 -10.40 -9.49 -15.50
CA ALA A 158 -9.22 -9.73 -16.33
C ALA A 158 -9.11 -8.75 -17.51
N LYS A 159 -10.24 -8.34 -18.12
CA LYS A 159 -10.22 -7.40 -19.24
C LYS A 159 -10.04 -5.95 -18.80
N ILE A 160 -10.61 -5.58 -17.65
CA ILE A 160 -10.54 -4.18 -17.19
C ILE A 160 -9.23 -3.90 -16.44
N ALA A 161 -8.55 -4.91 -15.90
CA ALA A 161 -7.27 -4.76 -15.20
C ALA A 161 -6.13 -4.32 -16.14
N ALA A 162 -5.08 -3.72 -15.56
CA ALA A 162 -3.84 -3.49 -16.28
C ALA A 162 -3.27 -4.79 -16.85
N GLN A 163 -2.67 -4.73 -18.03
CA GLN A 163 -2.02 -5.88 -18.66
C GLN A 163 -0.50 -5.75 -18.51
N VAL A 164 0.14 -6.81 -18.01
CA VAL A 164 1.60 -6.95 -18.00
C VAL A 164 1.99 -8.22 -18.77
N PRO A 165 3.26 -8.41 -19.16
CA PRO A 165 3.67 -9.61 -19.91
C PRO A 165 3.26 -10.94 -19.26
N ASP A 166 3.17 -10.97 -17.92
CA ASP A 166 2.75 -12.13 -17.14
C ASP A 166 1.22 -12.27 -16.98
N GLY A 167 0.42 -11.48 -17.71
CA GLY A 167 -1.04 -11.53 -17.70
C GLY A 167 -1.72 -10.32 -17.03
N PRO A 168 -3.05 -10.38 -16.80
CA PRO A 168 -3.82 -9.27 -16.23
C PRO A 168 -3.48 -9.05 -14.75
N CYS A 169 -3.43 -7.80 -14.29
CA CYS A 169 -3.15 -7.41 -12.91
C CYS A 169 -4.35 -7.64 -11.98
N VAL A 170 -4.86 -8.87 -11.96
CA VAL A 170 -5.90 -9.38 -11.08
C VAL A 170 -5.60 -10.85 -10.75
N THR A 171 -5.92 -11.26 -9.54
CA THR A 171 -5.84 -12.66 -9.09
C THR A 171 -6.80 -12.89 -7.93
N TYR A 172 -7.17 -14.14 -7.68
CA TYR A 172 -7.95 -14.51 -6.50
C TYR A 172 -7.09 -14.46 -5.24
N LEU A 173 -7.51 -13.68 -4.23
CA LEU A 173 -6.74 -13.46 -2.99
C LEU A 173 -7.40 -14.12 -1.77
N GLY A 174 -8.01 -15.29 -1.99
CA GLY A 174 -8.58 -16.08 -0.91
C GLY A 174 -9.94 -15.58 -0.42
N PRO A 175 -10.44 -16.15 0.70
CA PRO A 175 -11.77 -15.88 1.19
C PRO A 175 -11.92 -14.52 1.86
N LYS A 176 -13.18 -14.06 1.96
CA LYS A 176 -13.61 -12.91 2.75
C LYS A 176 -12.76 -11.65 2.50
N GLY A 177 -12.18 -11.06 3.56
CA GLY A 177 -11.37 -9.84 3.56
C GLY A 177 -10.00 -9.93 2.90
N GLY A 178 -9.57 -11.10 2.42
CA GLY A 178 -8.21 -11.31 1.91
C GLY A 178 -7.76 -10.30 0.85
N GLY A 179 -8.68 -9.87 -0.03
CA GLY A 179 -8.42 -8.86 -1.06
C GLY A 179 -8.22 -7.44 -0.51
N HIS A 180 -9.10 -7.00 0.39
CA HIS A 180 -8.93 -5.70 1.06
C HIS A 180 -7.72 -5.69 1.99
N TYR A 181 -7.36 -6.82 2.60
CA TYR A 181 -6.14 -6.95 3.39
C TYR A 181 -4.88 -6.74 2.53
N VAL A 182 -4.79 -7.42 1.38
CA VAL A 182 -3.67 -7.19 0.43
C VAL A 182 -3.62 -5.74 -0.03
N LYS A 183 -4.76 -5.11 -0.27
CA LYS A 183 -4.81 -3.68 -0.64
C LYS A 183 -4.38 -2.75 0.48
N MET A 184 -4.71 -3.09 1.73
CA MET A 184 -4.24 -2.36 2.91
C MET A 184 -2.71 -2.40 2.95
N VAL A 185 -2.11 -3.59 2.86
CA VAL A 185 -0.64 -3.75 2.86
C VAL A 185 0.02 -3.04 1.67
N HIS A 186 -0.56 -3.12 0.46
CA HIS A 186 -0.12 -2.34 -0.70
C HIS A 186 0.00 -0.84 -0.34
N ASN A 187 -1.02 -0.27 0.32
CA ASN A 187 -1.00 1.14 0.70
C ASN A 187 0.01 1.45 1.81
N GLY A 188 0.28 0.49 2.71
CA GLY A 188 1.37 0.62 3.68
C GLY A 188 2.73 0.71 2.99
N ILE A 189 2.99 -0.19 2.02
CA ILE A 189 4.21 -0.18 1.20
C ILE A 189 4.30 1.13 0.38
N GLU A 190 3.20 1.59 -0.21
CA GLU A 190 3.13 2.90 -0.90
C GLU A 190 3.59 4.05 0.01
N TYR A 191 3.16 4.05 1.27
CA TYR A 191 3.57 5.08 2.24
C TYR A 191 5.08 4.98 2.52
N GLY A 192 5.61 3.77 2.68
CA GLY A 192 7.04 3.52 2.81
C GLY A 192 7.84 4.06 1.63
N ASP A 193 7.48 3.67 0.39
CA ASP A 193 8.17 4.09 -0.83
C ASP A 193 8.18 5.63 -0.97
N MET A 194 7.03 6.28 -0.76
CA MET A 194 6.95 7.74 -0.81
C MET A 194 7.84 8.43 0.24
N GLN A 195 7.88 7.89 1.46
CA GLN A 195 8.70 8.45 2.53
C GLN A 195 10.20 8.26 2.25
N LEU A 196 10.61 7.09 1.76
CA LEU A 196 12.00 6.84 1.38
C LEU A 196 12.47 7.79 0.27
N ILE A 197 11.63 8.03 -0.74
CA ILE A 197 11.90 9.00 -1.80
C ILE A 197 12.00 10.42 -1.25
N ALA A 198 11.10 10.81 -0.34
CA ALA A 198 11.11 12.13 0.30
C ALA A 198 12.38 12.37 1.13
N GLU A 199 12.89 11.34 1.83
CA GLU A 199 14.13 11.42 2.61
C GLU A 199 15.36 11.60 1.72
N VAL A 200 15.42 10.90 0.58
CA VAL A 200 16.47 11.10 -0.41
C VAL A 200 16.42 12.51 -1.00
N TYR A 201 15.22 13.00 -1.33
CA TYR A 201 15.01 14.37 -1.77
C TYR A 201 15.52 15.38 -0.74
N ASP A 202 15.20 15.22 0.55
CA ASP A 202 15.64 16.17 1.59
C ASP A 202 17.17 16.16 1.76
N LEU A 203 17.80 14.99 1.63
CA LEU A 203 19.26 14.87 1.62
C LEU A 203 19.90 15.55 0.40
N MET A 204 19.38 15.34 -0.81
CA MET A 204 19.85 16.04 -2.01
C MET A 204 19.69 17.57 -1.87
N ARG A 205 18.56 18.02 -1.31
CA ARG A 205 18.26 19.44 -1.15
C ARG A 205 19.11 20.10 -0.06
N ARG A 206 19.23 19.49 1.12
CA ARG A 206 19.88 20.12 2.27
C ARG A 206 21.37 19.81 2.37
N ALA A 207 21.79 18.58 2.10
CA ALA A 207 23.19 18.21 2.16
C ALA A 207 23.94 18.68 0.90
N LEU A 208 23.38 18.40 -0.29
CA LEU A 208 24.04 18.69 -1.56
C LEU A 208 23.62 20.02 -2.20
N LYS A 209 22.56 20.67 -1.67
CA LYS A 209 22.05 21.96 -2.18
C LYS A 209 21.64 21.91 -3.66
N LEU A 210 21.16 20.76 -4.12
CA LEU A 210 20.71 20.59 -5.50
C LEU A 210 19.40 21.33 -5.77
N SER A 211 19.31 21.91 -6.97
CA SER A 211 18.08 22.51 -7.49
C SER A 211 17.07 21.45 -7.95
N ALA A 212 15.80 21.86 -8.12
CA ALA A 212 14.76 20.99 -8.67
C ALA A 212 15.15 20.41 -10.05
N SER A 213 15.77 21.22 -10.93
CA SER A 213 16.24 20.75 -12.24
C SER A 213 17.32 19.68 -12.15
N GLN A 214 18.29 19.83 -11.24
CA GLN A 214 19.33 18.81 -11.03
C GLN A 214 18.74 17.52 -10.44
N MET A 215 17.82 17.64 -9.49
CA MET A 215 17.13 16.47 -8.94
C MET A 215 16.24 15.79 -9.99
N GLN A 216 15.60 16.55 -10.88
CA GLN A 216 14.86 15.98 -12.02
C GLN A 216 15.76 15.06 -12.85
N GLU A 217 16.92 15.53 -13.29
CA GLU A 217 17.86 14.76 -14.11
C GLU A 217 18.32 13.48 -13.40
N ILE A 218 18.60 13.56 -12.09
CA ILE A 218 18.99 12.40 -11.28
C ILE A 218 17.87 11.38 -11.19
N PHE A 219 16.64 11.80 -10.86
CA PHE A 219 15.50 10.89 -10.76
C PHE A 219 15.10 10.30 -12.12
N GLN A 220 15.25 11.04 -13.22
CA GLN A 220 15.11 10.51 -14.58
C GLN A 220 16.14 9.40 -14.83
N ALA A 221 17.42 9.65 -14.54
CA ALA A 221 18.47 8.66 -14.70
C ALA A 221 18.26 7.42 -13.81
N TRP A 222 17.81 7.61 -12.56
CA TRP A 222 17.49 6.50 -11.67
C TRP A 222 16.30 5.66 -12.16
N ASN A 223 15.36 6.26 -12.88
CA ASN A 223 14.24 5.52 -13.45
C ASN A 223 14.65 4.56 -14.57
N GLU A 224 15.88 4.65 -15.09
CA GLU A 224 16.44 3.72 -16.08
C GLU A 224 17.26 2.58 -15.43
N THR A 225 17.08 2.35 -14.12
CA THR A 225 17.90 1.42 -13.31
C THR A 225 17.04 0.43 -12.51
N GLU A 226 17.58 -0.21 -11.47
CA GLU A 226 16.82 -1.04 -10.52
C GLU A 226 15.71 -0.27 -9.78
N LEU A 227 15.77 1.07 -9.77
CA LEU A 227 14.75 1.94 -9.19
C LEU A 227 13.58 2.27 -10.13
N GLU A 228 13.60 1.78 -11.37
CA GLU A 228 12.51 1.96 -12.34
C GLU A 228 11.14 1.70 -11.69
N SER A 229 10.35 2.76 -11.54
CA SER A 229 9.05 2.70 -10.90
C SER A 229 8.22 3.96 -11.17
N PHE A 230 6.90 3.81 -11.07
CA PHE A 230 6.00 4.94 -11.26
C PHE A 230 6.26 6.08 -10.28
N LEU A 231 6.58 5.78 -9.01
CA LEU A 231 6.84 6.81 -8.01
C LEU A 231 8.13 7.61 -8.31
N ILE A 232 9.17 6.99 -8.84
CA ILE A 232 10.39 7.68 -9.28
C ILE A 232 10.10 8.52 -10.53
N GLU A 233 9.37 7.97 -11.50
CA GLU A 233 8.94 8.67 -12.71
C GLU A 233 8.14 9.95 -12.40
N ILE A 234 7.11 9.87 -11.56
CA ILE A 234 6.32 11.05 -11.20
C ILE A 234 7.11 12.04 -10.36
N THR A 235 8.07 11.59 -9.55
CA THR A 235 8.93 12.48 -8.77
C THR A 235 9.78 13.35 -9.70
N ALA A 236 10.34 12.78 -10.76
CA ALA A 236 11.02 13.56 -11.81
C ALA A 236 10.08 14.58 -12.48
N LYS A 237 8.85 14.16 -12.85
CA LYS A 237 7.85 15.07 -13.47
C LYS A 237 7.43 16.21 -12.52
N ILE A 238 7.34 15.93 -11.22
CA ILE A 238 7.02 16.92 -10.20
C ILE A 238 8.10 18.01 -10.14
N PHE A 239 9.38 17.64 -10.19
CA PHE A 239 10.48 18.62 -10.20
C PHE A 239 10.48 19.53 -11.43
N GLN A 240 9.96 19.06 -12.57
CA GLN A 240 9.82 19.85 -13.79
C GLN A 240 8.67 20.87 -13.72
N THR A 241 7.70 20.67 -12.81
CA THR A 241 6.48 21.47 -12.78
C THR A 241 6.74 22.83 -12.14
N LEU A 242 6.53 23.90 -12.92
CA LEU A 242 6.60 25.28 -12.44
C LEU A 242 5.22 25.79 -12.05
N ASP A 243 5.19 26.62 -11.01
CA ASP A 243 4.03 27.40 -10.65
C ASP A 243 3.81 28.53 -11.67
N PRO A 244 2.63 28.64 -12.31
CA PRO A 244 2.38 29.61 -13.37
C PRO A 244 2.38 31.07 -12.88
N GLU A 245 2.14 31.31 -11.58
CA GLU A 245 2.09 32.65 -11.02
C GLU A 245 3.48 33.20 -10.65
N THR A 246 4.34 32.36 -10.06
CA THR A 246 5.64 32.76 -9.53
C THR A 246 6.82 32.35 -10.43
N GLY A 247 6.62 31.39 -11.34
CA GLY A 247 7.68 30.78 -12.17
C GLY A 247 8.66 29.90 -11.39
N LYS A 248 8.41 29.64 -10.10
CA LYS A 248 9.25 28.78 -9.25
C LYS A 248 8.83 27.31 -9.37
N PRO A 249 9.70 26.34 -9.03
CA PRO A 249 9.28 24.94 -8.90
C PRO A 249 8.08 24.82 -7.95
N LEU A 250 6.97 24.25 -8.42
CA LEU A 250 5.73 24.18 -7.66
C LEU A 250 5.91 23.40 -6.35
N VAL A 251 6.76 22.37 -6.36
CA VAL A 251 7.08 21.57 -5.17
C VAL A 251 7.64 22.40 -4.01
N ASP A 252 8.32 23.52 -4.28
CA ASP A 252 8.86 24.41 -3.24
C ASP A 252 7.80 25.31 -2.60
N LEU A 253 6.62 25.41 -3.21
CA LEU A 253 5.49 26.22 -2.75
C LEU A 253 4.41 25.39 -2.06
N ILE A 254 4.42 24.07 -2.23
CA ILE A 254 3.48 23.16 -1.59
C ILE A 254 3.77 23.13 -0.08
N LEU A 255 2.73 23.35 0.72
CA LEU A 255 2.82 23.25 2.18
C LEU A 255 3.22 21.82 2.60
N ASP A 256 4.26 21.69 3.43
CA ASP A 256 4.82 20.45 3.96
C ASP A 256 3.93 19.82 5.06
N LYS A 257 2.65 19.60 4.74
CA LYS A 257 1.62 19.00 5.59
C LYS A 257 0.96 17.84 4.85
N ALA A 258 1.51 16.65 5.00
CA ALA A 258 1.03 15.47 4.30
C ALA A 258 -0.32 15.00 4.84
N GLY A 259 -1.30 14.81 3.95
CA GLY A 259 -2.55 14.16 4.28
C GLY A 259 -2.43 12.63 4.32
N GLN A 260 -3.38 11.97 4.99
CA GLN A 260 -3.56 10.52 4.91
C GLN A 260 -5.05 10.15 5.03
N LYS A 261 -5.43 9.04 4.39
CA LYS A 261 -6.82 8.52 4.40
C LYS A 261 -7.03 7.35 5.38
N GLY A 262 -6.01 7.01 6.18
CA GLY A 262 -6.07 5.98 7.22
C GLY A 262 -5.54 4.60 6.85
N THR A 263 -5.41 4.26 5.56
CA THR A 263 -4.98 2.90 5.13
C THR A 263 -3.56 2.54 5.56
N GLY A 264 -2.62 3.50 5.55
CA GLY A 264 -1.27 3.28 6.08
C GLY A 264 -1.28 3.00 7.58
N LEU A 265 -2.08 3.75 8.34
CA LEU A 265 -2.27 3.53 9.77
C LEU A 265 -2.90 2.17 10.07
N TRP A 266 -3.84 1.69 9.25
CA TRP A 266 -4.40 0.35 9.41
C TRP A 266 -3.34 -0.74 9.25
N THR A 267 -2.43 -0.60 8.29
CA THR A 267 -1.31 -1.55 8.12
C THR A 267 -0.44 -1.61 9.37
N VAL A 268 -0.09 -0.47 9.95
CA VAL A 268 0.73 -0.40 11.17
C VAL A 268 0.00 -0.99 12.38
N LYS A 269 -1.28 -0.65 12.57
CA LYS A 269 -2.10 -1.20 13.67
C LYS A 269 -2.18 -2.71 13.59
N ASP A 270 -2.51 -3.23 12.41
CA ASP A 270 -2.63 -4.66 12.19
C ASP A 270 -1.29 -5.39 12.41
N ALA A 271 -0.18 -4.80 11.95
CA ALA A 271 1.14 -5.36 12.19
C ALA A 271 1.48 -5.45 13.69
N LEU A 272 1.11 -4.45 14.48
CA LEU A 272 1.25 -4.48 15.94
C LEU A 272 0.37 -5.58 16.56
N ASP A 273 -0.89 -5.68 16.13
CA ASP A 273 -1.84 -6.70 16.62
C ASP A 273 -1.35 -8.13 16.31
N LEU A 274 -0.74 -8.34 15.14
CA LEU A 274 -0.22 -9.63 14.69
C LEU A 274 1.21 -9.94 15.17
N GLY A 275 1.88 -8.98 15.81
CA GLY A 275 3.26 -9.11 16.29
C GLY A 275 4.30 -9.16 15.16
N VAL A 276 4.07 -8.42 14.06
CA VAL A 276 4.98 -8.34 12.90
C VAL A 276 5.67 -6.98 12.86
N PRO A 277 7.01 -6.91 12.87
CA PRO A 277 7.73 -5.65 12.77
C PRO A 277 7.62 -5.06 11.36
N VAL A 278 7.04 -3.85 11.24
CA VAL A 278 6.96 -3.07 9.99
C VAL A 278 7.54 -1.64 10.13
N PRO A 279 8.74 -1.47 10.71
CA PRO A 279 9.22 -0.17 11.17
C PRO A 279 9.42 0.85 10.03
N THR A 280 9.65 0.42 8.78
CA THR A 280 9.76 1.33 7.63
C THR A 280 8.40 1.97 7.30
N ILE A 281 7.33 1.18 7.31
CA ILE A 281 5.96 1.65 7.06
C ILE A 281 5.48 2.50 8.24
N GLU A 282 5.81 2.11 9.47
CA GLU A 282 5.51 2.88 10.67
C GLU A 282 6.18 4.27 10.64
N ALA A 283 7.47 4.33 10.31
CA ALA A 283 8.20 5.58 10.16
C ALA A 283 7.54 6.52 9.14
N ALA A 284 7.03 5.97 8.02
CA ALA A 284 6.30 6.74 7.02
C ALA A 284 4.97 7.30 7.54
N VAL A 285 4.22 6.54 8.34
CA VAL A 285 2.99 7.03 8.99
C VAL A 285 3.32 8.14 9.99
N GLN A 286 4.35 7.95 10.82
CA GLN A 286 4.78 8.96 11.81
C GLN A 286 5.29 10.24 11.14
N ALA A 287 6.05 10.13 10.05
CA ALA A 287 6.52 11.28 9.30
C ALA A 287 5.36 12.15 8.77
N ARG A 288 4.27 11.53 8.29
CA ARG A 288 3.06 12.26 7.89
C ARG A 288 2.40 12.95 9.07
N ILE A 289 2.24 12.26 10.20
CA ILE A 289 1.67 12.84 11.43
C ILE A 289 2.50 14.05 11.87
N LEU A 290 3.82 13.91 11.97
CA LEU A 290 4.73 14.97 12.37
C LEU A 290 4.69 16.16 11.40
N SER A 291 4.61 15.90 10.09
CA SER A 291 4.46 16.96 9.08
C SER A 291 3.20 17.80 9.30
N SER A 292 2.12 17.19 9.80
CA SER A 292 0.84 17.87 10.03
C SER A 292 0.87 18.87 11.20
N MET A 293 1.81 18.70 12.12
CA MET A 293 2.09 19.58 13.27
C MET A 293 2.93 20.80 12.86
N LYS A 294 2.57 21.45 11.74
CA LYS A 294 3.39 22.49 11.09
C LYS A 294 3.68 23.68 12.02
N GLU A 295 2.65 24.19 12.70
CA GLU A 295 2.79 25.35 13.60
C GLU A 295 3.73 25.04 14.77
N GLU A 296 3.57 23.87 15.38
CA GLU A 296 4.46 23.39 16.44
C GLU A 296 5.91 23.23 15.96
N ARG A 297 6.13 22.67 14.77
CA ARG A 297 7.48 22.55 14.18
C ARG A 297 8.13 23.91 13.91
N VAL A 298 7.36 24.90 13.46
CA VAL A 298 7.84 26.27 13.25
C VAL A 298 8.21 26.93 14.58
N ALA A 299 7.40 26.77 15.62
CA ALA A 299 7.72 27.28 16.95
C ALA A 299 8.96 26.59 17.55
N ALA A 300 9.07 25.27 17.36
CA ALA A 300 10.19 24.47 17.85
C ALA A 300 11.51 24.84 17.16
N SER A 301 11.51 25.13 15.85
CA SER A 301 12.75 25.46 15.11
C SER A 301 13.40 26.77 15.55
N ALA A 302 12.64 27.69 16.15
CA ALA A 302 13.20 28.90 16.75
C ALA A 302 14.03 28.59 18.02
N GLN A 303 13.65 27.55 18.77
CA GLN A 303 14.21 27.24 20.10
C GLN A 303 15.23 26.10 20.08
N LEU A 304 14.94 25.01 19.36
CA LEU A 304 15.78 23.83 19.29
C LEU A 304 16.86 24.02 18.23
N LYS A 305 18.13 23.79 18.60
CA LYS A 305 19.28 23.91 17.70
C LYS A 305 19.80 22.52 17.32
N GLY A 306 20.05 22.33 16.03
CA GLY A 306 20.72 21.16 15.48
C GLY A 306 22.21 21.42 15.22
N PRO A 307 22.93 20.45 14.64
CA PRO A 307 24.31 20.65 14.22
C PRO A 307 24.42 21.71 13.13
N ASP A 308 25.49 22.51 13.18
CA ASP A 308 25.89 23.45 12.12
C ASP A 308 26.96 22.81 11.23
N ALA A 309 26.66 21.62 10.72
CA ALA A 309 27.56 20.82 9.89
C ALA A 309 27.19 20.95 8.42
N THR A 310 28.20 21.05 7.56
CA THR A 310 28.05 21.02 6.10
C THR A 310 28.57 19.71 5.55
N PHE A 311 27.95 19.24 4.46
CA PHE A 311 28.46 18.07 3.76
C PHE A 311 29.81 18.41 3.10
N ALA A 312 30.84 17.61 3.41
CA ALA A 312 32.22 17.81 2.95
C ALA A 312 32.72 16.68 2.03
N GLY A 313 31.86 15.72 1.68
CA GLY A 313 32.20 14.62 0.79
C GLY A 313 32.04 14.98 -0.69
N ASP A 314 32.31 14.00 -1.55
CA ASP A 314 32.08 14.09 -2.98
C ASP A 314 30.57 13.96 -3.29
N PRO A 315 29.94 14.96 -3.95
CA PRO A 315 28.50 14.94 -4.24
C PRO A 315 28.05 13.76 -5.11
N ASP A 316 28.83 13.39 -6.13
CA ASP A 316 28.48 12.33 -7.07
C ASP A 316 28.53 10.97 -6.39
N CYS A 317 29.56 10.74 -5.56
CA CYS A 317 29.66 9.56 -4.71
C CYS A 317 28.48 9.48 -3.74
N PHE A 318 28.07 10.61 -3.14
CA PHE A 318 26.94 10.60 -2.23
C PHE A 318 25.61 10.36 -2.94
N ILE A 319 25.43 10.84 -4.17
CA ILE A 319 24.25 10.52 -4.99
C ILE A 319 24.17 9.00 -5.24
N GLN A 320 25.29 8.32 -5.53
CA GLN A 320 25.29 6.86 -5.64
C GLN A 320 24.97 6.18 -4.30
N ASP A 321 25.46 6.73 -3.19
CA ASP A 321 25.13 6.23 -1.87
C ASP A 321 23.64 6.35 -1.54
N LEU A 322 23.00 7.47 -1.92
CA LEU A 322 21.57 7.69 -1.77
C LEU A 322 20.75 6.70 -2.60
N ARG A 323 21.14 6.42 -3.85
CA ARG A 323 20.51 5.40 -4.70
C ARG A 323 20.55 4.03 -4.05
N ALA A 324 21.72 3.63 -3.57
CA ALA A 324 21.93 2.36 -2.89
C ALA A 324 21.12 2.25 -1.59
N ALA A 325 21.11 3.31 -0.77
CA ALA A 325 20.32 3.38 0.46
C ALA A 325 18.81 3.28 0.19
N LEU A 326 18.32 3.96 -0.84
CA LEU A 326 16.92 3.90 -1.26
C LEU A 326 16.52 2.49 -1.66
N TYR A 327 17.32 1.83 -2.50
CA TYR A 327 17.04 0.46 -2.96
C TYR A 327 17.05 -0.55 -1.80
N CYS A 328 18.06 -0.51 -0.92
CA CYS A 328 18.12 -1.38 0.27
C CYS A 328 16.93 -1.16 1.22
N SER A 329 16.56 0.09 1.46
CA SER A 329 15.44 0.43 2.33
C SER A 329 14.10 -0.02 1.73
N LYS A 330 13.96 0.09 0.40
CA LYS A 330 12.82 -0.44 -0.36
C LYS A 330 12.71 -1.95 -0.21
N ILE A 331 13.81 -2.70 -0.37
CA ILE A 331 13.82 -4.16 -0.13
C ILE A 331 13.29 -4.48 1.28
N CYS A 332 13.76 -3.77 2.31
CA CYS A 332 13.29 -3.98 3.68
C CYS A 332 11.80 -3.68 3.85
N SER A 333 11.29 -2.60 3.27
CA SER A 333 9.87 -2.23 3.33
C SER A 333 8.97 -3.33 2.73
N TYR A 334 9.36 -3.88 1.58
CA TYR A 334 8.61 -4.98 0.95
C TYR A 334 8.76 -6.29 1.72
N ALA A 335 9.94 -6.60 2.26
CA ALA A 335 10.15 -7.76 3.12
C ALA A 335 9.22 -7.73 4.34
N GLN A 336 9.09 -6.58 4.99
CA GLN A 336 8.17 -6.34 6.11
C GLN A 336 6.70 -6.52 5.69
N GLY A 337 6.28 -5.91 4.57
CA GLY A 337 4.91 -6.04 4.07
C GLY A 337 4.55 -7.47 3.67
N MET A 338 5.45 -8.19 3.01
CA MET A 338 5.22 -9.59 2.64
C MET A 338 5.21 -10.52 3.87
N ALA A 339 6.04 -10.26 4.88
CA ALA A 339 5.98 -10.98 6.16
C ALA A 339 4.64 -10.77 6.88
N LEU A 340 4.08 -9.55 6.81
CA LEU A 340 2.75 -9.25 7.33
C LEU A 340 1.67 -10.07 6.60
N LEU A 341 1.72 -10.13 5.27
CA LEU A 341 0.82 -10.97 4.47
C LEU A 341 0.94 -12.46 4.82
N LYS A 342 2.16 -12.98 5.05
CA LYS A 342 2.39 -14.36 5.51
C LYS A 342 1.79 -14.58 6.90
N ARG A 343 1.89 -13.62 7.82
CA ARG A 343 1.28 -13.74 9.15
C ARG A 343 -0.24 -13.75 9.10
N ALA A 344 -0.83 -12.98 8.19
CA ALA A 344 -2.26 -12.88 7.98
C ALA A 344 -2.90 -14.22 7.53
N THR A 345 -2.17 -15.08 6.82
CA THR A 345 -2.69 -16.41 6.44
C THR A 345 -2.97 -17.27 7.67
N VAL A 346 -2.10 -17.19 8.68
CA VAL A 346 -2.25 -17.92 9.96
C VAL A 346 -3.31 -17.25 10.84
N ALA A 347 -3.31 -15.92 10.93
CA ALA A 347 -4.17 -15.19 11.84
C ALA A 347 -5.64 -15.12 11.38
N HIS A 348 -5.88 -15.04 10.06
CA HIS A 348 -7.21 -14.81 9.50
C HIS A 348 -7.70 -15.92 8.57
N GLY A 349 -6.87 -16.94 8.29
CA GLY A 349 -7.23 -18.03 7.39
C GLY A 349 -7.28 -17.61 5.91
N TYR A 350 -6.63 -16.51 5.55
CA TYR A 350 -6.48 -16.10 4.15
C TYR A 350 -5.52 -17.03 3.42
N VAL A 351 -5.79 -17.26 2.13
CA VAL A 351 -5.01 -18.16 1.28
C VAL A 351 -4.46 -17.34 0.11
N TYR A 352 -3.14 -17.28 0.01
CA TYR A 352 -2.44 -16.48 -0.99
C TYR A 352 -1.47 -17.33 -1.79
N THR A 353 -1.45 -17.11 -3.10
CA THR A 353 -0.30 -17.48 -3.94
C THR A 353 0.68 -16.32 -3.90
N PHE A 354 1.74 -16.41 -3.09
CA PHE A 354 2.63 -15.28 -2.82
C PHE A 354 3.34 -14.70 -4.05
N SER A 355 3.54 -15.49 -5.10
CA SER A 355 4.07 -15.01 -6.38
C SER A 355 3.05 -14.22 -7.21
N GLU A 356 1.76 -14.36 -6.95
CA GLU A 356 0.70 -13.64 -7.67
C GLU A 356 0.50 -12.21 -7.15
N ILE A 357 0.74 -11.96 -5.86
CA ILE A 357 0.64 -10.62 -5.26
C ILE A 357 1.58 -9.61 -5.94
N PRO A 358 2.91 -9.83 -6.03
CA PRO A 358 3.79 -8.92 -6.74
C PRO A 358 3.46 -8.87 -8.24
N ARG A 359 2.98 -9.99 -8.84
CA ARG A 359 2.56 -10.01 -10.26
C ARG A 359 1.45 -8.99 -10.53
N ILE A 360 0.40 -8.98 -9.72
CA ILE A 360 -0.72 -8.04 -9.90
C ILE A 360 -0.36 -6.60 -9.51
N TRP A 361 0.75 -6.38 -8.80
CA TRP A 361 1.26 -5.05 -8.52
C TRP A 361 2.18 -4.51 -9.63
N LYS A 362 2.66 -5.34 -10.57
CA LYS A 362 3.56 -4.89 -11.66
C LYS A 362 2.95 -3.82 -12.57
N GLY A 363 1.63 -3.77 -12.66
CA GLY A 363 0.90 -2.82 -13.49
C GLY A 363 -0.32 -2.26 -12.78
N GLY A 364 -0.80 -1.12 -13.27
CA GLY A 364 -2.05 -0.50 -12.82
C GLY A 364 -2.03 0.11 -11.43
N CYS A 365 -1.20 -0.36 -10.49
CA CYS A 365 -1.12 0.17 -9.13
C CYS A 365 -0.12 1.35 -9.00
N ILE A 366 -0.07 1.99 -7.83
CA ILE A 366 0.85 3.11 -7.55
C ILE A 366 2.29 2.62 -7.32
N ILE A 367 2.46 1.50 -6.63
CA ILE A 367 3.80 0.95 -6.31
C ILE A 367 4.43 0.17 -7.46
N ARG A 368 3.84 0.24 -8.68
CA ARG A 368 4.30 -0.51 -9.84
C ARG A 368 5.76 -0.16 -10.17
N ALA A 369 6.58 -1.20 -10.32
CA ALA A 369 8.02 -1.10 -10.46
C ALA A 369 8.59 -2.37 -11.10
N ARG A 370 9.74 -2.24 -11.77
CA ARG A 370 10.53 -3.38 -12.25
C ARG A 370 10.85 -4.36 -11.12
N PHE A 371 11.16 -3.81 -9.93
CA PHE A 371 11.44 -4.51 -8.68
C PHE A 371 10.41 -5.59 -8.30
N LEU A 372 9.13 -5.43 -8.67
CA LEU A 372 8.09 -6.44 -8.40
C LEU A 372 8.29 -7.73 -9.20
N GLY A 373 8.99 -7.67 -10.34
CA GLY A 373 9.42 -8.85 -11.08
C GLY A 373 10.41 -9.71 -10.32
N GLU A 374 11.32 -9.08 -9.59
CA GLU A 374 12.31 -9.76 -8.74
C GLU A 374 11.60 -10.44 -7.55
N ILE A 375 10.67 -9.73 -6.89
CA ILE A 375 9.86 -10.32 -5.79
C ILE A 375 9.04 -11.51 -6.28
N GLN A 376 8.39 -11.40 -7.44
CA GLN A 376 7.65 -12.53 -8.01
C GLN A 376 8.58 -13.72 -8.25
N SER A 377 9.79 -13.48 -8.77
CA SER A 377 10.75 -14.53 -9.09
C SER A 377 11.23 -15.24 -7.82
N ALA A 378 11.49 -14.50 -6.73
CA ALA A 378 11.82 -15.06 -5.44
C ALA A 378 10.75 -16.05 -4.94
N TYR A 379 9.47 -15.65 -4.94
CA TYR A 379 8.37 -16.54 -4.53
C TYR A 379 8.04 -17.65 -5.53
N LYS A 380 8.46 -17.54 -6.80
CA LYS A 380 8.40 -18.65 -7.76
C LYS A 380 9.49 -19.68 -7.49
N ARG A 381 10.69 -19.24 -7.10
CA ARG A 381 11.81 -20.12 -6.71
C ARG A 381 11.50 -20.84 -5.40
N ASP A 382 11.03 -20.11 -4.40
CA ASP A 382 10.65 -20.63 -3.09
C ASP A 382 9.28 -20.10 -2.66
N PRO A 383 8.18 -20.85 -2.90
CA PRO A 383 6.85 -20.49 -2.44
C PRO A 383 6.71 -20.38 -0.92
N GLU A 384 7.60 -21.04 -0.17
CA GLU A 384 7.61 -21.04 1.29
C GLU A 384 8.60 -20.03 1.89
N LEU A 385 9.20 -19.18 1.05
CA LEU A 385 10.15 -18.15 1.47
C LEU A 385 9.63 -17.39 2.69
N VAL A 386 10.36 -17.50 3.80
CA VAL A 386 9.96 -16.92 5.08
C VAL A 386 10.08 -15.40 5.06
N ASN A 387 11.08 -14.87 4.35
CA ASN A 387 11.35 -13.45 4.26
C ASN A 387 12.13 -13.14 2.99
N LEU A 388 11.78 -12.04 2.31
CA LEU A 388 12.46 -11.61 1.09
C LEU A 388 13.96 -11.36 1.27
N LEU A 389 14.40 -11.00 2.48
CA LEU A 389 15.82 -10.80 2.77
C LEU A 389 16.68 -12.07 2.69
N LEU A 390 16.05 -13.26 2.63
CA LEU A 390 16.72 -14.56 2.56
C LEU A 390 16.84 -15.10 1.13
N ASP A 391 16.21 -14.44 0.16
CA ASP A 391 16.41 -14.77 -1.25
C ASP A 391 17.80 -14.31 -1.72
N GLU A 392 18.46 -15.13 -2.53
CA GLU A 392 19.86 -14.94 -2.95
C GLU A 392 20.09 -13.60 -3.67
N GLU A 393 19.16 -13.18 -4.54
CA GLU A 393 19.31 -11.94 -5.30
C GLU A 393 19.18 -10.70 -4.39
N PHE A 394 18.23 -10.72 -3.45
CA PHE A 394 18.06 -9.64 -2.49
C PHE A 394 19.16 -9.58 -1.42
N GLU A 395 19.62 -10.74 -0.94
CA GLU A 395 20.76 -10.82 -0.03
C GLU A 395 22.01 -10.24 -0.69
N GLN A 396 22.32 -10.66 -1.92
CA GLN A 396 23.45 -10.12 -2.67
C GLN A 396 23.32 -8.62 -2.89
N ALA A 397 22.14 -8.15 -3.29
CA ALA A 397 21.89 -6.73 -3.54
C ALA A 397 22.18 -5.87 -2.29
N ILE A 398 21.72 -6.30 -1.12
CA ILE A 398 21.97 -5.61 0.15
C ILE A 398 23.44 -5.73 0.55
N ARG A 399 24.06 -6.91 0.40
CA ARG A 399 25.46 -7.14 0.75
C ARG A 399 26.39 -6.16 0.03
N GLU A 400 26.16 -5.92 -1.24
CA GLU A 400 26.95 -4.99 -2.08
C GLU A 400 26.71 -3.51 -1.72
N ARG A 401 25.52 -3.16 -1.22
CA ARG A 401 25.07 -1.78 -1.04
C ARG A 401 25.02 -1.30 0.40
N GLN A 402 25.09 -2.20 1.39
CA GLN A 402 24.94 -1.81 2.81
C GLN A 402 26.03 -0.84 3.29
N GLY A 403 27.21 -0.83 2.67
CA GLY A 403 28.26 0.15 2.98
C GLY A 403 27.81 1.59 2.65
N SER A 404 27.27 1.80 1.45
CA SER A 404 26.64 3.04 1.02
C SER A 404 25.47 3.43 1.92
N TRP A 405 24.61 2.46 2.21
CA TRP A 405 23.45 2.66 3.08
C TRP A 405 23.83 3.18 4.48
N ARG A 406 24.86 2.58 5.09
CA ARG A 406 25.40 3.02 6.39
C ARG A 406 25.97 4.43 6.31
N ARG A 407 26.69 4.77 5.23
CA ARG A 407 27.23 6.14 5.01
C ARG A 407 26.13 7.19 4.91
N VAL A 408 25.01 6.87 4.25
CA VAL A 408 23.83 7.76 4.22
C VAL A 408 23.30 7.97 5.63
N VAL A 409 23.10 6.91 6.41
CA VAL A 409 22.57 7.01 7.77
C VAL A 409 23.49 7.82 8.69
N SER A 410 24.80 7.55 8.66
CA SER A 410 25.76 8.30 9.47
C SER A 410 25.85 9.78 9.04
N THR A 411 25.84 10.04 7.73
CA THR A 411 25.92 11.41 7.19
C THR A 411 24.68 12.21 7.57
N ALA A 412 23.49 11.64 7.39
CA ALA A 412 22.23 12.30 7.74
C ALA A 412 22.17 12.66 9.23
N ALA A 413 22.58 11.72 10.10
CA ALA A 413 22.65 11.97 11.54
C ALA A 413 23.65 13.10 11.88
N ALA A 414 24.86 13.08 11.29
CA ALA A 414 25.87 14.11 11.51
C ALA A 414 25.42 15.51 11.04
N LEU A 415 24.63 15.57 9.96
CA LEU A 415 24.08 16.81 9.40
C LEU A 415 22.74 17.24 10.04
N GLY A 416 22.16 16.43 10.94
CA GLY A 416 20.84 16.73 11.52
C GLY A 416 19.70 16.69 10.48
N ILE A 417 19.79 15.84 9.47
CA ILE A 417 18.76 15.63 8.45
C ILE A 417 17.93 14.39 8.84
N PRO A 418 16.63 14.52 9.10
CA PRO A 418 15.81 13.40 9.57
C PRO A 418 15.53 12.41 8.45
N ILE A 419 15.86 11.15 8.69
CA ILE A 419 15.64 10.04 7.76
C ILE A 419 15.00 8.83 8.47
N PRO A 420 13.80 9.01 9.07
CA PRO A 420 13.22 7.99 9.93
C PRO A 420 12.99 6.65 9.22
N ALA A 421 12.59 6.64 7.94
CA ALA A 421 12.33 5.39 7.22
C ALA A 421 13.61 4.70 6.75
N ILE A 422 14.60 5.42 6.22
CA ILE A 422 15.89 4.83 5.81
C ILE A 422 16.64 4.27 7.02
N SER A 423 16.67 5.01 8.14
CA SER A 423 17.35 4.56 9.37
C SER A 423 16.63 3.38 10.05
N ALA A 424 15.29 3.40 10.12
CA ALA A 424 14.50 2.28 10.62
C ALA A 424 14.67 1.02 9.77
N SER A 425 14.77 1.17 8.45
CA SER A 425 15.02 0.06 7.54
C SER A 425 16.39 -0.59 7.82
N LEU A 426 17.44 0.21 8.07
CA LEU A 426 18.77 -0.29 8.42
C LEU A 426 18.77 -1.01 9.77
N ALA A 427 18.11 -0.41 10.77
CA ALA A 427 17.96 -1.01 12.09
C ALA A 427 17.19 -2.35 12.03
N TYR A 428 16.15 -2.44 11.18
CA TYR A 428 15.44 -3.68 10.93
C TYR A 428 16.35 -4.75 10.32
N TYR A 429 17.12 -4.41 9.27
CA TYR A 429 18.05 -5.34 8.65
C TYR A 429 19.09 -5.87 9.66
N ASP A 430 19.71 -4.97 10.43
CA ASP A 430 20.70 -5.35 11.45
C ASP A 430 20.08 -6.17 12.59
N SER A 431 18.85 -5.88 12.98
CA SER A 431 18.13 -6.66 13.99
C SER A 431 17.78 -8.05 13.48
N TYR A 432 17.26 -8.15 12.25
CA TYR A 432 16.79 -9.42 11.67
C TYR A 432 17.93 -10.42 11.45
N ARG A 433 19.13 -9.94 11.08
CA ARG A 433 20.31 -10.79 10.88
C ARG A 433 21.10 -11.11 12.16
N THR A 434 20.67 -10.62 13.33
CA THR A 434 21.37 -10.80 14.60
C THR A 434 20.75 -11.92 15.41
N ALA A 435 21.47 -13.04 15.57
CA ALA A 435 20.96 -14.21 16.30
C ALA A 435 20.70 -13.97 17.80
N ASN A 436 21.45 -13.06 18.42
CA ASN A 436 21.32 -12.73 19.84
C ASN A 436 21.10 -11.23 20.01
N LEU A 437 19.85 -10.86 20.23
CA LEU A 437 19.44 -9.47 20.49
C LEU A 437 19.42 -9.16 22.00
N PRO A 438 19.46 -7.88 22.41
CA PRO A 438 19.57 -7.51 23.83
C PRO A 438 18.29 -7.75 24.66
N GLN A 439 17.26 -8.40 24.12
CA GLN A 439 16.02 -8.72 24.85
C GLN A 439 16.24 -9.74 25.98
N ASN A 440 17.40 -10.39 26.07
CA ASN A 440 17.79 -11.14 27.27
C ASN A 440 17.81 -10.23 28.53
N LEU A 441 18.31 -8.99 28.42
CA LEU A 441 18.26 -8.02 29.51
C LEU A 441 16.83 -7.55 29.79
N THR A 442 16.02 -7.32 28.75
CA THR A 442 14.59 -6.99 28.91
C THR A 442 13.85 -8.10 29.66
N GLN A 443 14.09 -9.37 29.32
CA GLN A 443 13.53 -10.51 30.03
C GLN A 443 13.98 -10.56 31.50
N ALA A 444 15.28 -10.33 31.77
CA ALA A 444 15.79 -10.26 33.13
C ALA A 444 15.14 -9.14 33.95
N GLN A 445 14.98 -7.94 33.37
CA GLN A 445 14.28 -6.82 34.02
C GLN A 445 12.83 -7.18 34.35
N ARG A 446 12.09 -7.75 33.38
CA ARG A 446 10.69 -8.18 33.57
C ARG A 446 10.54 -9.23 34.68
N ASP A 447 11.46 -10.20 34.73
CA ASP A 447 11.47 -11.17 35.82
C ASP A 447 11.83 -10.54 37.17
N PHE A 448 12.77 -9.60 37.18
CA PHE A 448 13.21 -8.88 38.37
C PHE A 448 12.07 -8.11 39.06
N PHE A 449 11.38 -7.23 38.33
CA PHE A 449 10.37 -6.36 38.95
C PHE A 449 8.98 -7.01 39.05
N GLY A 450 8.71 -8.04 38.23
CA GLY A 450 7.35 -8.55 38.02
C GLY A 450 7.20 -10.06 38.02
N ALA A 451 8.26 -10.83 38.29
CA ALA A 451 8.25 -12.29 38.25
C ALA A 451 7.66 -12.86 36.94
N HIS A 452 7.92 -12.17 35.82
CA HIS A 452 7.36 -12.51 34.51
C HIS A 452 7.96 -13.75 33.85
N THR A 453 8.92 -14.43 34.50
CA THR A 453 9.60 -15.62 34.01
C THR A 453 10.42 -15.39 32.72
N PHE A 454 11.28 -16.34 32.38
CA PHE A 454 12.11 -16.33 31.17
C PHE A 454 12.50 -17.74 30.72
N GLU A 455 12.91 -17.89 29.46
CA GLU A 455 13.49 -19.12 28.91
C GLU A 455 15.03 -19.03 28.90
N ARG A 456 15.71 -20.16 28.74
CA ARG A 456 17.19 -20.23 28.73
C ARG A 456 17.73 -20.87 27.46
N ILE A 457 18.94 -20.48 27.08
CA ILE A 457 19.64 -20.99 25.90
C ILE A 457 20.30 -22.36 26.11
N ASP A 458 20.54 -22.75 27.37
CA ASP A 458 21.27 -23.97 27.74
C ASP A 458 20.36 -25.17 28.04
N ARG A 459 19.04 -24.95 28.19
CA ARG A 459 18.05 -26.01 28.40
C ARG A 459 16.61 -25.50 28.19
N PRO A 460 15.68 -26.37 27.73
CA PRO A 460 14.27 -26.01 27.60
C PRO A 460 13.61 -25.82 28.96
N GLY A 461 12.60 -24.94 29.02
CA GLY A 461 11.77 -24.71 30.21
C GLY A 461 11.50 -23.23 30.47
N VAL A 462 10.59 -22.98 31.41
CA VAL A 462 10.24 -21.64 31.91
C VAL A 462 10.83 -21.49 33.31
N PHE A 463 11.58 -20.41 33.54
CA PHE A 463 12.35 -20.17 34.75
C PHE A 463 11.95 -18.84 35.39
N HIS A 464 12.03 -18.78 36.72
CA HIS A 464 11.98 -17.55 37.51
C HIS A 464 13.23 -17.50 38.38
N HIS A 465 13.78 -16.31 38.61
CA HIS A 465 14.89 -16.11 39.54
C HIS A 465 14.48 -15.22 40.71
N GLU A 466 14.89 -15.58 41.93
CA GLU A 466 14.68 -14.75 43.11
C GLU A 466 15.78 -13.68 43.24
N TRP A 467 15.60 -12.57 42.52
CA TRP A 467 16.60 -11.52 42.40
C TRP A 467 16.94 -10.79 43.72
N ASN A 468 16.01 -10.78 44.69
CA ASN A 468 16.16 -10.06 45.96
C ASN A 468 16.69 -10.91 47.12
N ALA A 469 17.02 -12.18 46.89
CA ALA A 469 17.46 -13.09 47.95
C ALA A 469 18.85 -12.74 48.53
N CYS A 470 19.65 -11.92 47.86
CA CYS A 470 21.01 -11.53 48.30
C CYS A 470 21.04 -10.26 49.17
N CYS A 471 19.92 -9.56 49.37
CA CYS A 471 19.85 -8.26 50.05
C CYS A 471 19.01 -8.28 51.34
N ARG A 472 18.86 -9.43 51.99
CA ARG A 472 18.19 -9.57 53.31
C ARG A 472 19.11 -10.14 54.36
#